data_AF-A0A3D5AQQ5-F1
#
_entry.id   AF-A0A3D5AQQ5-F1
#
_cell.length_a   1.000
_cell.length_b   1.000
_cell.length_c   1.000
_cell.angle_alpha   90.00
_cell.angle_beta   90.00
_cell.angle_gamma   90.00
#
_symmetry.space_group_name_H-M   'P 1'
#
loop_
_entity.id
_entity.type
_entity.pdbx_description
1 polymer ?
#
loop_
_entity_poly.entity_id
_entity_poly.type
_entity_poly.pdbx_seq_one_letter_code
_entity_poly.pdbx_strand_id
1 'polypeptide(L)'
;MPTSNLGQRLLGLAIGLASHSIAFLFGFIAGRLVQPSEGGGFEDIAAVALVFLGTDAIIGLAALIGGGVLIAKGRRDLGITLIAGWLIGVVAIWLFPRN
;
A
#
# COMPACT_ATOMS: atom_id res chain seq x y z
N MET A 1 5.26 17.39 27.82
CA MET A 1 5.23 16.08 27.11
C MET A 1 4.16 16.17 26.04
N PRO A 2 4.40 15.86 24.76
CA PRO A 2 3.32 15.90 23.79
C PRO A 2 2.36 14.75 24.11
N THR A 3 1.11 15.10 24.42
CA THR A 3 0.01 14.16 24.57
C THR A 3 -0.23 13.53 23.20
N SER A 4 0.17 12.28 23.04
CA SER A 4 -0.07 11.54 21.80
C SER A 4 -1.57 11.50 21.52
N ASN A 5 -1.99 12.07 20.40
CA ASN A 5 -3.38 11.98 19.97
C ASN A 5 -3.58 10.60 19.34
N LEU A 6 -4.04 9.64 20.16
CA LEU A 6 -4.31 8.26 19.74
C LEU A 6 -5.14 8.20 18.45
N GLY A 7 -6.12 9.10 18.28
CA GLY A 7 -6.93 9.18 17.08
C GLY A 7 -6.12 9.48 15.82
N GLN A 8 -5.13 10.38 15.90
CA GLN A 8 -4.23 10.65 14.77
C GLN A 8 -3.32 9.46 14.44
N ARG A 9 -2.85 8.75 15.46
CA ARG A 9 -2.03 7.55 15.28
C ARG A 9 -2.82 6.45 14.56
N LEU A 10 -4.01 6.15 15.05
CA LEU A 10 -4.90 5.15 14.47
C LEU A 10 -5.32 5.53 13.05
N LEU A 11 -5.61 6.81 12.81
CA LEU A 11 -5.96 7.30 11.47
C LEU A 11 -4.81 7.08 10.47
N GLY A 12 -3.59 7.47 10.82
CA GLY A 12 -2.43 7.28 9.94
C GLY A 12 -2.18 5.82 9.66
N LEU A 13 -2.22 4.98 10.71
CA LEU A 13 -2.06 3.54 10.59
C LEU A 13 -3.12 2.92 9.67
N ALA A 14 -4.40 3.28 9.88
CA ALA A 14 -5.51 2.79 9.09
C ALA A 14 -5.41 3.21 7.62
N ILE A 15 -5.04 4.46 7.33
CA ILE A 15 -4.85 4.93 5.95
C ILE A 15 -3.69 4.17 5.30
N GLY A 16 -2.55 4.04 5.98
CA GLY A 16 -1.39 3.31 5.47
C GLY A 16 -1.73 1.86 5.14
N LEU A 17 -2.43 1.17 6.05
CA LEU A 17 -2.88 -0.21 5.83
C LEU A 17 -3.93 -0.33 4.71
N ALA A 18 -4.96 0.52 4.73
CA ALA A 18 -6.06 0.48 3.76
C ALA A 18 -5.60 0.79 2.32
N SER A 19 -4.49 1.51 2.18
CA SER A 19 -3.93 1.83 0.86
C SER A 19 -3.52 0.58 0.05
N HIS A 20 -3.16 -0.52 0.73
CA HIS A 20 -2.89 -1.82 0.09
C HIS A 20 -4.12 -2.38 -0.63
N SER A 21 -5.33 -2.16 -0.10
CA SER A 21 -6.57 -2.60 -0.73
C SER A 21 -6.77 -1.97 -2.11
N ILE A 22 -6.23 -0.77 -2.34
CA ILE A 22 -6.25 -0.11 -3.65
C ILE A 22 -5.35 -0.87 -4.63
N ALA A 23 -4.13 -1.24 -4.24
CA ALA A 23 -3.25 -2.04 -5.08
C ALA A 23 -3.87 -3.39 -5.46
N PHE A 24 -4.50 -4.08 -4.49
CA PHE A 24 -5.26 -5.31 -4.76
C PHE A 24 -6.41 -5.10 -5.73
N LEU A 25 -7.17 -4.01 -5.59
CA LEU A 25 -8.26 -3.67 -6.49
C LEU A 25 -7.76 -3.45 -7.92
N PHE A 26 -6.65 -2.71 -8.11
CA PHE A 26 -6.07 -2.50 -9.43
C PHE A 26 -5.50 -3.78 -10.03
N GLY A 27 -4.83 -4.63 -9.23
CA GLY A 27 -4.41 -5.96 -9.67
C GLY A 27 -5.60 -6.82 -10.12
N PHE A 28 -6.70 -6.81 -9.36
CA PHE A 28 -7.93 -7.52 -9.71
C PHE A 28 -8.54 -6.99 -11.03
N ILE A 29 -8.64 -5.67 -11.19
CA ILE A 29 -9.14 -5.04 -12.42
C ILE A 29 -8.24 -5.43 -13.60
N ALA A 30 -6.92 -5.36 -13.46
CA ALA A 30 -5.99 -5.79 -14.50
C ALA A 30 -6.23 -7.26 -14.88
N GLY A 31 -6.40 -8.16 -13.91
CA GLY A 31 -6.70 -9.57 -14.18
C GLY A 31 -8.03 -9.81 -14.89
N ARG A 32 -8.97 -8.86 -14.84
CA ARG A 32 -10.22 -8.90 -15.61
C ARG A 32 -10.09 -8.33 -17.03
N LEU A 33 -9.09 -7.48 -17.26
CA LEU A 33 -8.89 -6.78 -18.54
C LEU A 33 -7.85 -7.46 -19.43
N VAL A 34 -6.88 -8.15 -18.84
CA VAL A 34 -5.89 -8.95 -19.58
C VAL A 34 -6.61 -10.10 -20.28
N GLN A 35 -6.57 -10.09 -21.62
CA GLN A 35 -7.07 -11.21 -22.41
C GLN A 35 -6.09 -12.38 -22.28
N PRO A 36 -6.55 -13.60 -21.97
CA PRO A 36 -5.67 -14.75 -21.89
C PRO A 36 -4.96 -14.96 -23.23
N SER A 37 -3.64 -15.00 -23.19
CA SER A 37 -2.83 -15.44 -24.33
C SER A 37 -3.22 -16.87 -24.73
N GLU A 38 -3.14 -17.19 -26.03
CA GLU A 38 -3.35 -18.57 -26.51
C GLU A 38 -2.25 -19.48 -25.93
N GLY A 39 -2.54 -20.10 -24.78
CA GLY A 39 -1.61 -20.93 -24.01
C GLY A 39 -1.57 -20.65 -22.50
N GLY A 40 -2.19 -19.57 -22.02
CA GLY A 40 -2.16 -19.21 -20.58
C GLY A 40 -0.76 -18.85 -20.10
N GLY A 41 -0.06 -18.04 -20.88
CA GLY A 41 1.35 -17.70 -20.70
C GLY A 41 1.64 -16.92 -19.41
N PHE A 42 2.89 -17.01 -18.97
CA PHE A 42 3.45 -16.25 -17.83
C PHE A 42 3.27 -14.73 -17.97
N GLU A 43 3.12 -14.24 -19.20
CA GLU A 43 2.90 -12.84 -19.57
C GLU A 43 1.62 -12.26 -18.94
N ASP A 44 0.56 -13.06 -18.85
CA ASP A 44 -0.73 -12.63 -18.30
C ASP A 44 -0.62 -12.40 -16.78
N ILE A 45 0.10 -13.30 -16.10
CA ILE A 45 0.39 -13.19 -14.65
C ILE A 45 1.34 -12.02 -14.41
N ALA A 46 2.37 -11.86 -15.25
CA ALA A 46 3.34 -10.78 -15.13
C ALA A 46 2.67 -9.40 -15.27
N ALA A 47 1.72 -9.24 -16.20
CA ALA A 47 0.98 -7.99 -16.36
C ALA A 47 0.19 -7.63 -15.10
N VAL A 48 -0.53 -8.59 -14.52
CA VAL A 48 -1.32 -8.38 -13.29
C VAL A 48 -0.40 -8.07 -12.10
N ALA A 49 0.69 -8.83 -11.94
CA ALA A 49 1.66 -8.62 -10.88
C ALA A 49 2.35 -7.24 -11.00
N LEU A 50 2.68 -6.81 -12.22
CA LEU A 50 3.28 -5.51 -12.46
C LEU A 50 2.33 -4.36 -12.12
N VAL A 51 1.04 -4.49 -12.47
CA VAL A 51 0.03 -3.47 -12.10
C VAL A 51 -0.13 -3.40 -10.57
N PHE A 52 -0.20 -4.56 -9.90
CA PHE A 52 -0.27 -4.62 -8.45
C PHE A 52 0.96 -3.97 -7.80
N LEU A 53 2.16 -4.44 -8.12
CA LEU A 53 3.41 -3.95 -7.54
C LEU A 53 3.68 -2.48 -7.90
N GLY A 54 3.40 -2.08 -9.13
CA GLY A 54 3.56 -0.71 -9.58
C GLY A 54 2.61 0.25 -8.83
N THR A 55 1.35 -0.15 -8.67
CA THR A 55 0.37 0.62 -7.90
C THR A 55 0.77 0.71 -6.43
N ASP A 56 1.17 -0.41 -5.83
CA ASP A 56 1.60 -0.44 -4.43
C ASP A 56 2.85 0.42 -4.20
N ALA A 57 3.82 0.38 -5.12
CA ALA A 57 5.02 1.21 -5.05
C ALA A 57 4.68 2.71 -5.12
N ILE A 58 3.78 3.12 -6.02
CA ILE A 58 3.32 4.52 -6.13
C ILE A 58 2.63 4.97 -4.84
N ILE A 59 1.76 4.12 -4.29
CA ILE A 59 1.08 4.38 -3.01
C ILE A 59 2.07 4.48 -1.86
N GLY A 60 3.07 3.58 -1.82
CA GLY A 60 4.15 3.62 -0.84
C GLY A 60 4.96 4.90 -0.89
N LEU A 61 5.32 5.36 -2.10
CA LEU A 61 5.97 6.65 -2.28
C LEU A 61 5.08 7.80 -1.79
N ALA A 62 3.78 7.77 -2.08
CA ALA A 62 2.84 8.77 -1.57
C ALA A 62 2.73 8.74 -0.04
N ALA A 63 2.74 7.57 0.59
CA ALA A 63 2.75 7.43 2.05
C ALA A 63 4.04 7.96 2.68
N LEU A 64 5.20 7.68 2.07
CA LEU A 64 6.51 8.19 2.50
C LEU A 64 6.60 9.71 2.38
N ILE A 65 6.26 10.27 1.21
CA ILE A 65 6.30 11.71 0.95
C ILE A 65 5.27 12.41 1.82
N GLY A 66 4.02 11.94 1.82
CA GLY A 66 2.93 12.51 2.62
C GLY A 66 3.22 12.45 4.12
N GLY A 67 3.74 11.32 4.60
CA GLY A 67 4.17 11.16 5.99
C GLY A 67 5.31 12.09 6.36
N GLY A 68 6.33 12.21 5.51
CA GLY A 68 7.44 13.15 5.67
C GLY A 68 6.98 14.61 5.74
N VAL A 69 6.07 15.01 4.85
CA VAL A 69 5.46 16.34 4.86
C VAL A 69 4.66 16.59 6.14
N LEU A 70 3.90 15.60 6.63
CA LEU A 70 3.14 15.70 7.88
C LEU A 70 4.08 15.86 9.10
N ILE A 71 5.18 15.10 9.12
CA ILE A 71 6.21 15.20 10.16
C ILE A 71 6.85 16.59 10.15
N ALA A 72 7.22 17.10 8.96
CA ALA A 72 7.79 18.44 8.80
C ALA A 72 6.83 19.55 9.27
N LYS A 73 5.52 19.35 9.09
CA LYS A 73 4.45 20.27 9.56
C LYS A 73 4.06 20.08 11.03
N GLY A 74 4.82 19.30 11.80
CA GLY A 74 4.57 19.07 13.24
C GLY A 74 3.48 18.04 13.55
N ARG A 75 2.82 17.46 12.54
CA ARG A 75 1.84 16.36 12.70
C ARG A 75 2.55 15.01 12.74
N ARG A 76 3.53 14.89 13.65
CA ARG A 76 4.49 13.77 13.69
C ARG A 76 3.81 12.41 13.90
N ASP A 77 2.88 12.31 14.83
CA ASP A 77 2.16 11.06 15.12
C ASP A 77 1.46 10.50 13.88
N LEU A 78 0.68 11.33 13.18
CA LEU A 78 -0.03 10.93 11.96
C LEU A 78 0.93 10.54 10.84
N GLY A 79 2.00 11.32 10.64
CA GLY A 79 2.96 11.06 9.57
C GLY A 79 3.75 9.77 9.79
N ILE A 80 4.20 9.52 11.03
CA ILE A 80 4.91 8.28 11.38
C ILE A 80 3.99 7.07 11.22
N THR A 81 2.76 7.13 11.72
CA THR A 81 1.86 5.98 11.64
C THR A 81 1.32 5.74 10.24
N LEU A 82 1.23 6.76 9.38
CA LEU A 82 0.97 6.58 7.95
C LEU A 82 2.07 5.74 7.29
N ILE A 83 3.34 6.12 7.49
CA ILE A 83 4.49 5.40 6.95
C ILE A 83 4.54 3.98 7.51
N ALA A 84 4.42 3.85 8.84
CA ALA A 84 4.44 2.56 9.51
C ALA A 84 3.29 1.65 9.05
N GLY A 85 2.08 2.20 8.87
CA GLY A 85 0.93 1.45 8.39
C GLY A 85 1.15 0.86 7.00
N TRP A 86 1.73 1.64 6.08
CA TRP A 86 2.08 1.11 4.77
C TRP A 86 3.16 0.01 4.87
N LEU A 87 4.24 0.24 5.64
CA LEU A 87 5.32 -0.74 5.83
C LEU A 87 4.82 -2.06 6.46
N ILE A 88 3.94 -1.97 7.46
CA ILE A 88 3.32 -3.15 8.09
C ILE A 88 2.50 -3.92 7.05
N GLY A 89 1.74 -3.23 6.20
CA GLY A 89 0.98 -3.87 5.13
C GLY A 89 1.87 -4.60 4.12
N VAL A 90 3.00 -3.99 3.71
CA VAL A 90 4.00 -4.65 2.86
C VAL A 90 4.50 -5.93 3.53
N VAL A 91 4.95 -5.85 4.78
CA VAL A 91 5.45 -7.00 5.54
C VAL A 91 4.38 -8.10 5.65
N ALA A 92 3.12 -7.73 5.89
CA ALA A 92 2.02 -8.69 5.97
C ALA A 92 1.78 -9.43 4.63
N ILE A 93 1.89 -8.73 3.50
CA ILE A 93 1.76 -9.36 2.17
C ILE A 93 2.85 -10.42 1.95
N TRP A 94 4.07 -10.17 2.41
CA TRP A 94 5.20 -11.10 2.24
C TRP A 94 5.29 -12.21 3.28
N LEU A 95 4.80 -12.00 4.50
CA LEU A 95 4.82 -13.01 5.58
C LEU A 95 3.61 -13.95 5.56
N PHE A 96 2.51 -13.53 4.94
CA PHE A 96 1.32 -14.37 4.78
C PHE A 96 1.03 -14.70 3.30
N PRO A 97 2.00 -15.26 2.54
CA PRO A 97 1.65 -15.87 1.26
C PRO A 97 0.71 -17.02 1.60
N ARG A 98 -0.52 -16.97 1.06
CA ARG A 98 -1.56 -17.97 1.32
C ARG A 98 -1.01 -19.36 0.96
N ASN A 99 -0.85 -20.21 1.98
CA ASN A 99 -0.74 -21.66 1.83
C ASN A 99 -2.04 -22.24 1.29
#